data_AF-A0A972XCI1-F1
#
_entry.id   AF-A0A972XCI1-F1
#
_cell.length_a   1.000
_cell.length_b   1.000
_cell.length_c   1.000
_cell.angle_alpha   90.00
_cell.angle_beta   90.00
_cell.angle_gamma   90.00
#
_symmetry.space_group_name_H-M   'P 1'
#
loop_
_entity.id
_entity.type
_entity.pdbx_description
1 polymer ?
#
loop_
_entity_poly.entity_id
_entity_poly.type
_entity_poly.pdbx_seq_one_letter_code
_entity_poly.pdbx_strand_id
1 'polypeptide(L)'
;MNAPLKNSRRLFLKHSTGLVIGFSSVPALLAQNNTTPPLPGSLAGNPQIDSWLYINPKGIVTVYSGKVEFGQGITTALKQIVADELDLDINRIEMIPTTTGLSPNEGVTSGSQSVEFGGLALRYACAQAKGTLLEKAATQ
;
A
#
# COMPACT_ATOMS: atom_id res chain seq x y z
N MET A 1 47.30 13.39 0.05
CA MET A 1 46.36 12.32 0.45
C MET A 1 44.96 12.92 0.47
N ASN A 2 44.13 12.68 -0.54
CA ASN A 2 42.76 13.22 -0.59
C ASN A 2 41.81 12.14 -0.06
N ALA A 3 41.19 12.39 1.09
CA ALA A 3 40.17 11.51 1.64
C ALA A 3 38.89 11.58 0.75
N PRO A 4 38.22 10.46 0.46
CA PRO A 4 36.96 10.48 -0.28
C PRO A 4 35.86 11.13 0.56
N LEU A 5 35.15 12.10 -0.02
CA LEU A 5 34.02 12.76 0.64
C LEU A 5 32.91 11.75 0.94
N LYS A 6 32.55 11.60 2.22
CA LYS A 6 31.39 10.80 2.66
C LYS A 6 30.09 11.53 2.26
N ASN A 7 29.48 11.09 1.17
CA ASN A 7 28.19 11.59 0.71
C ASN A 7 27.08 11.28 1.74
N SER A 8 26.58 12.30 2.45
CA SER A 8 25.46 12.20 3.38
C SER A 8 24.24 12.95 2.83
N ARG A 9 23.03 12.42 3.06
CA ARG A 9 21.75 13.06 2.69
C ARG A 9 21.65 14.51 3.17
N ARG A 10 22.20 14.80 4.35
CA ARG A 10 22.27 16.14 4.94
C ARG A 10 23.19 17.09 4.16
N LEU A 11 24.22 16.56 3.52
CA LEU A 11 25.18 17.32 2.71
C LEU A 11 24.60 17.63 1.32
N PHE A 12 23.81 16.71 0.76
CA PHE A 12 23.04 16.93 -0.47
C PHE A 12 22.03 18.09 -0.30
N LEU A 13 21.21 18.06 0.76
CA LEU A 13 20.20 19.10 1.03
C LEU A 13 20.79 20.50 1.30
N LYS A 14 22.03 20.57 1.82
CA LYS A 14 22.74 21.84 2.05
C LYS A 14 23.29 22.47 0.77
N HIS A 15 23.53 21.67 -0.26
CA HIS A 15 24.09 22.13 -1.54
C HIS A 15 23.07 22.15 -2.68
N SER A 16 21.91 21.51 -2.51
CA SER A 16 20.79 21.62 -3.45
C SER A 16 20.07 22.95 -3.25
N THR A 17 19.99 23.76 -4.29
CA THR A 17 19.31 25.07 -4.27
C THR A 17 17.79 24.98 -4.52
N GLY A 18 17.25 23.77 -4.75
CA GLY A 18 15.83 23.49 -4.86
C GLY A 18 15.54 22.15 -5.55
N LEU A 19 14.33 21.63 -5.38
CA LEU A 19 13.78 20.51 -6.13
C LEU A 19 12.56 21.03 -6.92
N VAL A 20 12.55 20.81 -8.24
CA VAL A 20 11.41 21.16 -9.10
C VAL A 20 10.72 19.88 -9.55
N ILE A 21 9.43 19.77 -9.25
CA ILE A 21 8.55 18.68 -9.73
C ILE A 21 7.57 19.31 -10.73
N GLY A 22 7.64 18.90 -11.99
CA GLY A 22 6.72 19.35 -13.03
C GLY A 22 5.62 18.32 -13.28
N PHE A 23 4.36 18.77 -13.32
CA PHE A 23 3.24 17.97 -13.80
C PHE A 23 2.76 18.55 -15.13
N SER A 24 2.63 17.72 -16.17
CA SER A 24 1.99 18.12 -17.42
C SER A 24 0.51 17.78 -17.34
N SER A 25 -0.35 18.79 -17.43
CA SER A 25 -1.78 18.59 -17.63
C SER A 25 -2.03 18.30 -19.11
N VAL A 26 -1.96 17.03 -19.52
CA VAL A 26 -2.51 16.62 -20.80
C VAL A 26 -4.04 16.86 -20.73
N PRO A 27 -4.66 17.60 -21.67
CA PRO A 27 -6.10 17.83 -21.65
C PRO A 27 -6.86 16.50 -21.68
N ALA A 28 -7.82 16.33 -20.77
CA ALA A 28 -8.67 15.14 -20.67
C ALA A 28 -9.37 14.75 -21.99
N LEU A 29 -9.55 15.71 -22.91
CA LEU A 29 -10.08 15.50 -24.26
C LEU A 29 -9.23 14.54 -25.12
N LEU A 30 -7.92 14.44 -24.90
CA LEU A 30 -7.03 13.52 -25.61
C LEU A 30 -6.83 12.19 -24.88
N ALA A 31 -7.36 12.05 -23.66
CA ALA A 31 -7.23 10.87 -22.82
C ALA A 31 -8.47 9.96 -22.87
N GLN A 32 -9.20 9.94 -23.99
CA GLN A 32 -10.35 9.06 -24.19
C GLN A 32 -9.94 7.62 -24.54
N ASN A 33 -9.21 6.97 -23.64
CA ASN A 33 -9.32 5.53 -23.51
C ASN A 33 -10.20 5.27 -22.29
N ASN A 34 -11.50 5.04 -22.50
CA ASN A 34 -12.46 4.59 -21.50
C ASN A 34 -12.16 3.16 -20.96
N THR A 35 -10.91 2.76 -20.93
CA THR A 35 -10.48 1.52 -20.29
C THR A 35 -10.18 1.86 -18.84
N THR A 36 -11.10 1.54 -17.94
CA THR A 36 -10.78 1.48 -16.50
C THR A 36 -9.54 0.58 -16.37
N PRO A 37 -8.40 1.08 -15.84
CA PRO A 37 -7.23 0.25 -15.67
C PRO A 37 -7.59 -0.97 -14.80
N PRO A 38 -7.02 -2.15 -15.08
CA PRO A 38 -7.31 -3.33 -14.29
C PRO A 38 -6.95 -3.07 -12.82
N LEU A 39 -7.72 -3.67 -11.91
CA LEU A 39 -7.40 -3.59 -10.49
C LEU A 39 -5.97 -4.11 -10.25
N PRO A 40 -5.22 -3.47 -9.36
CA PRO A 40 -3.80 -3.73 -9.22
C PRO A 40 -3.51 -5.00 -8.41
N GLY A 41 -2.45 -5.72 -8.80
CA GLY A 41 -1.94 -6.87 -8.07
C GLY A 41 -3.00 -7.92 -7.78
N SER A 42 -3.00 -8.44 -6.55
CA SER A 42 -3.93 -9.51 -6.14
C SER A 42 -5.38 -9.02 -5.93
N LEU A 43 -5.63 -7.71 -5.98
CA LEU A 43 -6.97 -7.12 -5.91
C LEU A 43 -7.81 -7.47 -7.15
N ALA A 44 -7.17 -7.70 -8.30
CA ALA A 44 -7.84 -8.14 -9.53
C ALA A 44 -8.61 -9.46 -9.35
N GLY A 45 -8.06 -10.39 -8.57
CA GLY A 45 -8.70 -11.68 -8.26
C GLY A 45 -9.61 -11.63 -7.03
N ASN A 46 -9.52 -10.59 -6.20
CA ASN A 46 -10.23 -10.46 -4.93
C ASN A 46 -10.71 -9.01 -4.75
N PRO A 47 -11.67 -8.51 -5.54
CA PRO A 47 -11.97 -7.08 -5.64
C PRO A 47 -12.70 -6.49 -4.42
N GLN A 48 -13.23 -7.33 -3.54
CA GLN A 48 -14.00 -6.89 -2.38
C GLN A 48 -13.08 -6.42 -1.26
N ILE A 49 -13.23 -5.16 -0.83
CA ILE A 49 -12.33 -4.51 0.14
C ILE A 49 -12.38 -5.19 1.51
N ASP A 50 -13.54 -5.69 1.91
CA ASP A 50 -13.76 -6.41 3.18
C ASP A 50 -12.99 -7.74 3.26
N SER A 51 -12.56 -8.29 2.12
CA SER A 51 -11.69 -9.46 2.07
C SER A 51 -10.24 -9.13 2.44
N TRP A 52 -9.86 -7.85 2.48
CA TRP A 52 -8.48 -7.41 2.73
C TRP A 52 -8.31 -6.79 4.11
N LEU A 53 -9.30 -6.02 4.57
CA LEU A 53 -9.23 -5.39 5.89
C LEU A 53 -10.60 -5.15 6.52
N TYR A 54 -10.57 -5.07 7.84
CA TYR A 54 -11.67 -4.60 8.67
C TYR A 54 -11.17 -3.56 9.66
N ILE A 55 -11.85 -2.41 9.74
CA ILE A 55 -11.54 -1.35 10.70
C ILE A 55 -12.64 -1.35 11.76
N ASN A 56 -12.27 -1.64 13.00
CA ASN A 56 -13.24 -1.68 14.09
C ASN A 56 -13.54 -0.26 14.63
N PRO A 57 -14.61 -0.07 15.44
CA PRO A 57 -14.96 1.24 16.01
C PRO A 57 -13.90 1.86 16.93
N LYS A 58 -12.91 1.07 17.39
CA LYS A 58 -11.78 1.56 18.20
C LYS A 58 -10.56 1.97 17.34
N GLY A 59 -10.67 1.89 16.01
CA GLY A 59 -9.61 2.22 15.07
C GLY A 59 -8.49 1.18 14.99
N ILE A 60 -8.75 -0.07 15.41
CA ILE A 60 -7.84 -1.20 15.14
C ILE A 60 -8.18 -1.79 13.78
N VAL A 61 -7.15 -2.04 12.98
CA VAL A 61 -7.25 -2.56 11.61
C VAL A 61 -6.83 -4.01 11.62
N THR A 62 -7.78 -4.90 11.36
CA THR A 62 -7.52 -6.31 11.10
C THR A 62 -7.25 -6.49 9.61
N VAL A 63 -6.14 -7.12 9.26
CA VAL A 63 -5.66 -7.26 7.88
C VAL A 63 -5.53 -8.73 7.50
N TYR A 64 -5.97 -9.06 6.29
CA TYR A 64 -5.90 -10.38 5.72
C TYR A 64 -5.01 -10.38 4.47
N SER A 65 -4.15 -11.40 4.36
CA SER A 65 -3.39 -11.68 3.16
C SER A 65 -3.32 -13.19 2.93
N GLY A 66 -3.46 -13.59 1.66
CA GLY A 66 -3.21 -14.94 1.18
C GLY A 66 -1.73 -15.30 1.05
N LYS A 67 -0.80 -14.35 1.23
CA LYS A 67 0.65 -14.61 1.20
C LYS A 67 1.12 -15.19 2.53
N VAL A 68 1.96 -16.22 2.44
CA VAL A 68 2.43 -17.00 3.59
C VAL A 68 3.86 -16.63 3.96
N GLU A 69 4.08 -16.43 5.25
CA GLU A 69 5.37 -16.15 5.86
C GLU A 69 6.17 -17.44 6.08
N PHE A 70 7.43 -17.45 5.64
CA PHE A 70 8.39 -18.55 5.81
C PHE A 70 9.71 -18.08 6.47
N GLY A 71 9.78 -16.83 6.94
CA GLY A 71 10.97 -16.21 7.54
C GLY A 71 11.54 -15.03 6.73
N GLN A 72 10.94 -14.68 5.59
CA GLN A 72 11.33 -13.56 4.75
C GLN A 72 10.91 -12.19 5.31
N GLY A 73 9.94 -12.16 6.23
CA GLY A 73 9.44 -10.92 6.84
C GLY A 73 8.37 -10.19 6.03
N ILE A 74 7.62 -10.89 5.17
CA ILE A 74 6.50 -10.29 4.42
C ILE A 74 5.39 -9.81 5.35
N THR A 75 5.14 -10.47 6.48
CA THR A 75 4.06 -10.07 7.39
C THR A 75 4.32 -8.65 7.91
N THR A 76 5.57 -8.37 8.29
CA THR A 76 6.02 -7.05 8.73
C THR A 76 5.95 -6.03 7.59
N ALA A 77 6.41 -6.40 6.39
CA ALA A 77 6.39 -5.51 5.24
C ALA A 77 4.96 -5.10 4.84
N LEU A 78 4.03 -6.06 4.77
CA LEU A 78 2.62 -5.79 4.47
C LEU A 78 1.97 -4.94 5.58
N LYS A 79 2.31 -5.20 6.84
CA LYS A 79 1.84 -4.40 7.98
C LYS A 79 2.29 -2.94 7.90
N GLN A 80 3.54 -2.69 7.50
CA GLN A 80 4.07 -1.34 7.28
C GLN A 80 3.34 -0.64 6.12
N ILE A 81 3.11 -1.35 5.03
CA ILE A 81 2.36 -0.83 3.88
C ILE A 81 0.95 -0.35 4.29
N VAL A 82 0.24 -1.14 5.11
CA VAL A 82 -1.08 -0.77 5.63
C VAL A 82 -0.98 0.45 6.57
N ALA A 83 0.04 0.49 7.43
CA ALA A 83 0.27 1.61 8.35
C ALA A 83 0.47 2.92 7.60
N ASP A 84 1.34 2.92 6.60
CA ASP A 84 1.66 4.08 5.78
C ASP A 84 0.42 4.56 5.01
N GLU A 85 -0.35 3.64 4.42
CA GLU A 85 -1.50 4.02 3.59
C GLU A 85 -2.66 4.59 4.44
N LEU A 86 -2.88 4.04 5.64
CA LEU A 86 -3.93 4.50 6.55
C LEU A 86 -3.51 5.65 7.47
N ASP A 87 -2.24 6.08 7.44
CA ASP A 87 -1.63 7.04 8.38
C ASP A 87 -1.83 6.63 9.86
N LEU A 88 -1.62 5.35 10.17
CA LEU A 88 -1.79 4.80 11.52
C LEU A 88 -0.48 4.34 12.15
N ASP A 89 -0.42 4.40 13.47
CA ASP A 89 0.64 3.72 14.22
C ASP A 89 0.60 2.21 13.92
N ILE A 90 1.75 1.61 13.64
CA ILE A 90 1.85 0.21 13.24
C ILE A 90 1.24 -0.75 14.29
N ASN A 91 1.19 -0.37 15.57
CA ASN A 91 0.58 -1.18 16.63
C ASN A 91 -0.96 -1.20 16.56
N ARG A 92 -1.59 -0.34 15.76
CA ARG A 92 -3.04 -0.37 15.47
C ARG A 92 -3.41 -1.45 14.46
N ILE A 93 -2.43 -2.13 13.86
CA ILE A 93 -2.67 -3.11 12.80
C ILE A 93 -2.43 -4.52 13.33
N GLU A 94 -3.40 -5.39 13.10
CA GLU A 94 -3.35 -6.81 13.42
C GLU A 94 -3.34 -7.62 12.11
N MET A 95 -2.22 -8.28 11.83
CA MET A 95 -2.12 -9.20 10.70
C MET A 95 -2.65 -10.56 11.12
N ILE A 96 -3.69 -11.04 10.45
CA ILE A 96 -4.23 -12.36 10.71
C ILE A 96 -3.44 -13.41 9.93
N PRO A 97 -3.04 -14.54 10.54
CA PRO A 97 -2.42 -15.64 9.83
C PRO A 97 -3.27 -16.10 8.66
N THR A 98 -2.64 -16.37 7.52
CA THR A 98 -3.32 -16.80 6.30
C THR A 98 -4.19 -18.02 6.58
N THR A 99 -5.50 -17.86 6.39
CA THR A 99 -6.50 -18.88 6.70
C THR A 99 -7.43 -19.03 5.51
N THR A 100 -7.49 -20.22 4.93
CA THR A 100 -8.40 -20.51 3.81
C THR A 100 -9.85 -20.26 4.22
N GLY A 101 -10.61 -19.57 3.36
CA GLY A 101 -12.00 -19.16 3.63
C GLY A 101 -12.13 -17.81 4.34
N LEU A 102 -11.05 -17.28 4.91
CA LEU A 102 -11.00 -15.93 5.51
C LEU A 102 -10.09 -14.98 4.72
N SER A 103 -8.91 -15.45 4.32
CA SER A 103 -7.94 -14.66 3.57
C SER A 103 -8.21 -14.70 2.06
N PRO A 104 -7.87 -13.63 1.32
CA PRO A 104 -8.04 -13.59 -0.13
C PRO A 104 -7.16 -14.66 -0.79
N ASN A 105 -7.62 -15.22 -1.91
CA ASN A 105 -6.82 -16.17 -2.67
C ASN A 105 -5.78 -15.40 -3.51
N GLU A 106 -4.56 -15.28 -2.98
CA GLU A 106 -3.44 -14.61 -3.63
C GLU A 106 -2.50 -15.58 -4.38
N GLY A 107 -2.92 -16.85 -4.55
CA GLY A 107 -2.10 -17.90 -5.12
C GLY A 107 -0.91 -18.26 -4.21
N VAL A 108 0.25 -18.50 -4.82
CA VAL A 108 1.45 -18.95 -4.09
C VAL A 108 2.30 -17.77 -3.60
N THR A 109 3.13 -18.05 -2.59
CA THR A 109 4.24 -17.18 -2.18
C THR A 109 5.50 -17.66 -2.89
N SER A 110 5.83 -17.04 -4.03
CA SER A 110 6.99 -17.38 -4.87
C SER A 110 7.40 -16.18 -5.73
N GLY A 111 8.58 -16.24 -6.33
CA GLY A 111 9.02 -15.29 -7.37
C GLY A 111 9.11 -13.83 -6.91
N SER A 112 9.30 -13.57 -5.62
CA SER A 112 9.29 -12.22 -5.03
C SER A 112 7.98 -11.44 -5.19
N GLN A 113 6.88 -12.16 -5.46
CA GLN A 113 5.59 -11.55 -5.81
C GLN A 113 4.75 -11.09 -4.60
N SER A 114 5.14 -11.43 -3.37
CA SER A 114 4.30 -11.16 -2.18
C SER A 114 4.08 -9.67 -1.94
N VAL A 115 5.14 -8.87 -1.96
CA VAL A 115 5.03 -7.41 -1.84
C VAL A 115 4.53 -6.79 -3.14
N GLU A 116 5.00 -7.31 -4.29
CA GLU A 116 4.62 -6.79 -5.61
C GLU A 116 3.10 -6.83 -5.85
N PHE A 117 2.46 -7.97 -5.60
CA PHE A 117 1.02 -8.12 -5.84
C PHE A 117 0.17 -7.95 -4.58
N GLY A 118 0.56 -8.56 -3.46
CA GLY A 118 -0.20 -8.49 -2.21
C GLY A 118 -0.05 -7.15 -1.52
N GLY A 119 1.17 -6.61 -1.49
CA GLY A 119 1.42 -5.26 -0.99
C GLY A 119 0.65 -4.21 -1.79
N LEU A 120 0.69 -4.29 -3.13
CA LEU A 120 -0.06 -3.37 -3.97
C LEU A 120 -1.58 -3.49 -3.78
N ALA A 121 -2.10 -4.71 -3.64
CA ALA A 121 -3.52 -4.91 -3.34
C ALA A 121 -3.93 -4.27 -2.01
N LEU A 122 -3.15 -4.48 -0.95
CA LEU A 122 -3.39 -3.87 0.37
C LEU A 122 -3.35 -2.34 0.32
N ARG A 123 -2.41 -1.74 -0.43
CA ARG A 123 -2.38 -0.28 -0.60
C ARG A 123 -3.68 0.25 -1.18
N TYR A 124 -4.14 -0.33 -2.28
CA TYR A 124 -5.35 0.16 -2.93
C TYR A 124 -6.60 -0.11 -2.09
N ALA A 125 -6.68 -1.25 -1.41
CA ALA A 125 -7.78 -1.56 -0.52
C ALA A 125 -7.84 -0.57 0.67
N CYS A 126 -6.70 -0.26 1.26
CA CYS A 126 -6.59 0.72 2.34
C CYS A 126 -6.92 2.14 1.87
N ALA A 127 -6.41 2.55 0.70
CA ALA A 127 -6.72 3.86 0.11
C ALA A 127 -8.23 4.03 -0.12
N GLN A 128 -8.90 3.01 -0.65
CA GLN A 128 -10.35 3.02 -0.86
C GLN A 128 -11.12 3.10 0.46
N ALA A 129 -10.72 2.31 1.46
CA ALA A 129 -11.34 2.33 2.79
C ALA A 129 -11.19 3.71 3.45
N LYS A 130 -9.99 4.30 3.41
CA LYS A 130 -9.70 5.64 3.93
C LYS A 130 -10.52 6.71 3.21
N GLY A 131 -10.57 6.68 1.88
CA GLY A 131 -11.38 7.60 1.09
C GLY A 131 -12.86 7.55 1.48
N THR A 132 -13.41 6.35 1.60
CA THR A 132 -14.80 6.14 2.02
C THR A 132 -15.06 6.69 3.44
N LEU A 133 -14.13 6.49 4.37
CA LEU A 133 -14.23 7.04 5.72
C LEU A 133 -14.17 8.57 5.74
N LEU A 134 -13.29 9.17 4.94
CA LEU A 134 -13.19 10.63 4.82
C LEU A 134 -14.45 11.25 4.21
N GLU A 135 -15.02 10.63 3.17
CA GLU A 135 -16.30 11.06 2.58
C GLU A 135 -17.45 11.03 3.61
N LYS A 136 -17.52 9.95 4.40
CA LYS A 136 -18.50 9.83 5.48
C LYS A 136 -18.27 10.86 6.58
N ALA A 137 -17.02 11.14 6.94
CA ALA A 137 -16.69 12.15 7.93
C ALA A 137 -17.01 13.58 7.45
N ALA A 138 -16.90 13.86 6.15
CA ALA A 138 -17.21 15.16 5.57
C ALA A 138 -18.73 15.45 5.49
N THR A 139 -19.57 14.43 5.61
CA THR A 139 -21.04 14.54 5.55
C THR A 139 -21.71 14.48 6.92
N GLN A 140 -20.94 14.31 7.99
CA GLN A 140 -21.39 14.47 9.38
C GLN A 140 -21.28 15.93 9.83
#